data_AF-A0A8J4GG47-F1
#
_entry.id   AF-A0A8J4GG47-F1
#
_cell.length_a   1.000
_cell.length_b   1.000
_cell.length_c   1.000
_cell.angle_alpha   90.00
_cell.angle_beta   90.00
_cell.angle_gamma   90.00
#
_symmetry.space_group_name_H-M   'P 1'
#
loop_
_entity.id
_entity.type
_entity.pdbx_description
1 polymer ?
#
loop_
_entity_poly.entity_id
_entity_poly.type
_entity_poly.pdbx_seq_one_letter_code
_entity_poly.pdbx_strand_id
1 'polypeptide(L)'
;MVPDLAEHARFFDHLVELVPAKFYYGDDYERVMPRHLAKAARAAFKADVKFKAKIAKREKLDPTTAATTLEVQRRKAQANPDDGDGKGPSPSGRKNADAVAVQPSEDQPAAAKGLNLQLSGAALSRQQLLDRLHKKVEEARQRRKAPENTAAKAREWRQNTLRGNVAAKQQQQQQQQQQMLAGAKRKNSAAEEPATGSDTPGGGKHAKLQGQGPQLAKKVRREDHGGASSGEEQLDFKFARIEVEDGGRYGKHAGARKPSKHVLLKQVEAKKAEMEALEGTEEGKAKTQQEAWKTAMARAAGEKVLDDPKLLRRSLKRESKRRAQHSKAWQERVATQQDSQAARQAKRNENLAARRQTKMDNKKAKREKKLLRPGFEGRKEGFITTGGSGRGGGGGGGGSGGGGAK
;
A
#
# COMPACT_ATOMS: atom_id res chain seq x y z
N MET A 1 40.21 -42.35 34.60
CA MET A 1 38.79 -42.52 34.19
C MET A 1 38.74 -42.24 32.70
N VAL A 2 38.49 -43.26 31.89
CA VAL A 2 38.17 -43.07 30.48
C VAL A 2 36.68 -42.70 30.46
N PRO A 3 36.29 -41.44 30.18
CA PRO A 3 34.89 -41.12 29.95
C PRO A 3 34.30 -42.10 28.94
N ASP A 4 33.12 -42.62 29.25
CA ASP A 4 32.45 -43.62 28.43
C ASP A 4 32.19 -43.04 27.02
N LEU A 5 32.48 -43.80 25.96
CA LEU A 5 32.31 -43.35 24.59
C LEU A 5 30.85 -42.90 24.34
N ALA A 6 29.90 -43.50 25.06
CA ALA A 6 28.50 -43.08 25.04
C ALA A 6 28.26 -41.67 25.60
N GLU A 7 29.03 -41.24 26.60
CA GLU A 7 28.93 -39.87 27.15
C GLU A 7 29.44 -38.84 26.16
N HIS A 8 30.54 -39.15 25.45
CA HIS A 8 31.04 -38.30 24.38
C HIS A 8 30.05 -38.19 23.22
N ALA A 9 29.45 -39.29 22.78
CA ALA A 9 28.43 -39.27 21.74
C ALA A 9 27.24 -38.37 22.12
N ARG A 10 26.74 -38.50 23.37
CA ARG A 10 25.68 -37.64 23.90
C ARG A 10 26.07 -36.16 23.96
N PHE A 11 27.31 -35.85 24.31
CA PHE A 11 27.82 -34.48 24.33
C PHE A 11 27.82 -33.84 22.93
N PHE A 12 28.29 -34.58 21.91
CA PHE A 12 28.27 -34.08 20.54
C PHE A 12 26.86 -33.97 19.97
N ASP A 13 25.97 -34.92 20.29
CA ASP A 13 24.55 -34.85 19.96
C ASP A 13 23.92 -33.57 20.52
N HIS A 14 24.18 -33.27 21.80
CA HIS A 14 23.70 -32.03 22.42
C HIS A 14 24.26 -30.78 21.73
N LEU A 15 25.55 -30.77 21.38
CA LEU A 15 26.16 -29.66 20.67
C LEU A 15 25.51 -29.40 19.30
N VAL A 16 25.13 -30.46 18.58
CA VAL A 16 24.40 -30.37 17.31
C VAL A 16 22.96 -29.88 17.51
N GLU A 17 22.35 -30.13 18.66
CA GLU A 17 21.01 -29.61 19.01
C GLU A 17 20.99 -28.11 19.28
N LEU A 18 22.09 -27.52 19.77
CA LEU A 18 22.17 -26.08 20.05
C LEU A 18 22.06 -25.23 18.78
N VAL A 19 22.46 -25.77 17.63
CA VAL A 19 22.48 -25.05 16.36
C VAL A 19 21.22 -25.40 15.55
N PRO A 20 20.35 -24.43 15.19
CA PRO A 20 19.12 -24.73 14.48
C PRO A 20 19.32 -25.51 13.17
N ALA A 21 18.44 -26.48 12.91
CA ALA A 21 18.51 -27.38 11.75
C ALA A 21 18.61 -26.66 10.40
N LYS A 22 18.07 -25.45 10.31
CA LYS A 22 18.12 -24.56 9.14
C LYS A 22 19.56 -24.26 8.65
N PHE A 23 20.56 -24.35 9.52
CA PHE A 23 21.96 -24.07 9.15
C PHE A 23 22.68 -25.29 8.58
N TYR A 24 22.26 -26.50 8.95
CA TYR A 24 22.79 -27.75 8.40
C TYR A 24 22.06 -28.20 7.14
N TYR A 25 20.75 -27.95 7.11
CA TYR A 25 19.89 -28.34 6.00
C TYR A 25 19.39 -27.10 5.28
N GLY A 26 19.57 -27.07 3.96
CA GLY A 26 18.96 -26.04 3.12
C GLY A 26 17.45 -25.97 3.33
N ASP A 27 16.88 -24.78 3.21
CA ASP A 27 15.42 -24.63 3.19
C ASP A 27 14.87 -25.52 2.06
N ASP A 28 14.00 -26.49 2.40
CA ASP A 28 13.38 -27.42 1.43
C ASP A 28 12.48 -26.71 0.38
N TYR A 29 12.49 -25.37 0.38
CA TYR A 29 11.80 -24.52 -0.55
C TYR A 29 12.74 -24.16 -1.69
N GLU A 30 12.60 -24.85 -2.82
CA GLU A 30 13.22 -24.40 -4.06
C GLU A 30 12.82 -22.96 -4.36
N ARG A 31 13.83 -22.10 -4.57
CA ARG A 31 13.62 -20.68 -4.84
C ARG A 31 13.18 -20.48 -6.29
N VAL A 32 11.95 -20.88 -6.60
CA VAL A 32 11.36 -20.69 -7.91
C VAL A 32 11.09 -19.21 -8.13
N MET A 33 11.72 -18.63 -9.14
CA MET A 33 11.56 -17.23 -9.49
C MET A 33 10.22 -17.03 -10.22
N PRO A 34 9.21 -16.38 -9.61
CA PRO A 34 7.87 -16.27 -10.19
C PRO A 34 7.83 -15.44 -11.48
N ARG A 35 8.94 -14.79 -11.85
CA ARG A 35 9.05 -14.01 -13.07
C ARG A 35 9.10 -14.88 -14.33
N HIS A 36 9.49 -16.15 -14.22
CA HIS A 36 9.65 -17.06 -15.36
C HIS A 36 8.42 -17.94 -15.62
N LEU A 37 7.45 -17.96 -14.71
CA LEU A 37 6.20 -18.71 -14.88
C LEU A 37 5.22 -18.00 -15.83
N ALA A 38 4.32 -18.72 -16.47
CA ALA A 38 3.19 -18.13 -17.22
C ALA A 38 2.24 -17.37 -16.27
N LYS A 39 1.48 -16.38 -16.76
CA LYS A 39 0.66 -15.49 -15.91
C LYS A 39 -0.33 -16.25 -14.99
N ALA A 40 -0.97 -17.31 -15.49
CA ALA A 40 -1.84 -18.17 -14.69
C ALA A 40 -1.07 -18.93 -13.59
N ALA A 41 0.06 -19.55 -13.97
CA ALA A 41 0.95 -20.24 -13.04
C ALA A 41 1.55 -19.31 -11.97
N ARG A 42 1.78 -18.02 -12.28
CA ARG A 42 2.22 -17.02 -11.30
C ARG A 42 1.19 -16.75 -10.20
N ALA A 43 -0.09 -16.74 -10.57
CA ALA A 43 -1.16 -16.50 -9.60
C ALA A 43 -1.33 -17.71 -8.67
N ALA A 44 -1.31 -18.92 -9.24
CA ALA A 44 -1.32 -20.18 -8.48
C ALA A 44 -0.11 -20.27 -7.54
N PHE A 45 1.11 -20.07 -8.05
CA PHE A 45 2.34 -20.08 -7.24
C PHE A 45 2.28 -19.09 -6.07
N LYS A 46 1.77 -17.87 -6.29
CA LYS A 46 1.60 -16.87 -5.22
C LYS A 46 0.54 -17.29 -4.20
N ALA A 47 -0.51 -18.00 -4.61
CA ALA A 47 -1.52 -18.53 -3.68
C ALA A 47 -0.92 -19.66 -2.84
N ASP A 48 -0.17 -20.57 -3.46
CA ASP A 48 0.49 -21.69 -2.80
C ASP A 48 1.55 -21.21 -1.81
N VAL A 49 2.36 -20.22 -2.17
CA VAL A 49 3.33 -19.60 -1.24
C VAL A 49 2.64 -19.00 -0.03
N LYS A 50 1.48 -18.34 -0.21
CA LYS A 50 0.71 -17.80 0.92
C LYS A 50 0.11 -18.91 1.78
N PHE A 51 -0.35 -20.00 1.19
CA PHE A 51 -0.91 -21.14 1.89
C PHE A 51 0.18 -21.86 2.71
N LYS A 52 1.31 -22.20 2.08
CA LYS A 52 2.48 -22.77 2.74
C LYS A 52 3.01 -21.88 3.86
N ALA A 53 3.06 -20.56 3.67
CA ALA A 53 3.46 -19.63 4.72
C ALA A 53 2.50 -19.59 5.92
N LYS A 54 1.19 -19.85 5.72
CA LYS A 54 0.23 -19.99 6.82
C LYS A 54 0.41 -21.31 7.56
N ILE A 55 0.64 -22.40 6.83
CA ILE A 55 0.91 -23.72 7.41
C ILE A 55 2.20 -23.67 8.23
N ALA A 56 3.30 -23.16 7.67
CA ALA A 56 4.57 -23.05 8.38
C ALA A 56 4.47 -22.18 9.64
N LYS A 57 3.62 -21.14 9.63
CA LYS A 57 3.34 -20.35 10.85
C LYS A 57 2.55 -21.14 11.89
N ARG A 58 1.65 -22.02 11.47
CA ARG A 58 0.89 -22.89 12.37
C ARG A 58 1.82 -23.95 12.98
N GLU A 59 2.57 -24.66 12.14
CA GLU A 59 3.55 -25.67 12.56
C GLU A 59 4.66 -25.09 13.45
N LYS A 60 5.10 -23.85 13.20
CA LYS A 60 6.08 -23.17 14.08
C LYS A 60 5.52 -22.89 15.48
N LEU A 61 4.20 -22.78 15.63
CA LEU A 61 3.53 -22.46 16.89
C LEU A 61 2.95 -23.70 17.59
N ASP A 62 2.99 -24.86 16.95
CA ASP A 62 2.49 -26.12 17.50
C ASP A 62 3.64 -26.85 18.24
N PRO A 63 3.55 -27.03 19.57
CA PRO A 63 4.65 -27.60 20.36
C PRO A 63 4.89 -29.09 20.09
N THR A 64 3.93 -29.78 19.48
CA THR A 64 4.02 -31.20 19.10
C THR A 64 4.78 -31.42 17.80
N THR A 65 4.94 -30.37 16.97
CA THR A 65 5.64 -30.45 15.67
C THR A 65 7.05 -29.89 15.72
N ALA A 66 7.51 -29.39 16.87
CA ALA A 66 8.88 -28.93 17.06
C ALA A 66 9.84 -30.12 17.07
N ALA A 67 10.61 -30.29 15.99
CA ALA A 67 11.62 -31.34 15.87
C ALA A 67 13.01 -30.83 16.25
N THR A 68 13.82 -31.67 16.92
CA THR A 68 15.25 -31.39 17.16
C THR A 68 16.04 -31.54 15.86
N THR A 69 17.27 -31.03 15.82
CA THR A 69 18.14 -31.14 14.63
C THR A 69 18.44 -32.59 14.28
N LEU A 70 18.65 -33.44 15.28
CA LEU A 70 18.88 -34.88 15.11
C LEU A 70 17.61 -35.61 14.64
N GLU A 71 16.43 -35.21 15.10
CA GLU A 71 15.14 -35.74 14.59
C GLU A 71 14.97 -35.42 13.10
N VAL A 72 15.32 -34.19 12.69
CA VAL A 72 15.33 -33.78 11.27
C VAL A 72 16.36 -34.58 10.48
N GLN A 73 17.55 -34.82 11.05
CA GLN A 73 18.59 -35.65 10.43
C GLN A 73 18.11 -37.08 10.19
N ARG A 74 17.54 -37.73 11.22
CA ARG A 74 17.00 -39.10 11.10
C ARG A 74 15.87 -39.16 10.10
N ARG A 75 14.95 -38.20 10.12
CA ARG A 75 13.85 -38.13 9.14
C ARG A 75 14.35 -37.96 7.71
N LYS A 76 15.39 -37.15 7.49
CA LYS A 76 16.02 -36.98 6.17
C LYS A 76 16.75 -38.25 5.73
N ALA A 77 17.50 -38.90 6.61
CA ALA A 77 18.17 -40.17 6.34
C ALA A 77 17.17 -41.30 6.01
N GLN A 78 16.00 -41.31 6.66
CA GLN A 78 14.90 -42.25 6.35
C GLN A 78 14.20 -41.90 5.03
N ALA A 79 14.07 -40.61 4.70
CA ALA A 79 13.41 -40.17 3.47
C ALA A 79 14.26 -40.38 2.21
N ASN A 80 15.59 -40.22 2.33
CA ASN A 80 16.57 -40.47 1.26
C ASN A 80 17.65 -41.45 1.75
N PRO A 81 17.41 -42.77 1.68
CA PRO A 81 18.45 -43.76 2.00
C PRO A 81 19.55 -43.85 0.92
N ASP A 82 19.39 -43.19 -0.23
CA ASP A 82 20.27 -43.27 -1.41
C ASP A 82 21.37 -42.19 -1.45
N ASP A 83 21.33 -41.18 -0.57
CA ASP A 83 22.39 -40.16 -0.42
C ASP A 83 23.53 -40.63 0.52
N GLY A 84 23.68 -41.95 0.68
CA GLY A 84 24.63 -42.63 1.56
C GLY A 84 26.04 -42.82 1.00
N ASP A 85 26.37 -42.24 -0.15
CA ASP A 85 27.72 -42.26 -0.74
C ASP A 85 28.22 -40.85 -1.08
N GLY A 86 29.02 -40.28 -0.16
CA GLY A 86 30.21 -39.51 -0.51
C GLY A 86 30.12 -38.26 -1.38
N LYS A 87 28.96 -37.63 -1.61
CA LYS A 87 28.88 -36.36 -2.37
C LYS A 87 28.27 -35.24 -1.52
N GLY A 88 29.04 -34.71 -0.58
CA GLY A 88 28.70 -33.48 0.14
C GLY A 88 28.41 -32.32 -0.82
N PRO A 89 27.38 -31.49 -0.60
CA PRO A 89 27.08 -30.37 -1.48
C PRO A 89 28.22 -29.35 -1.44
N SER A 90 28.92 -29.20 -2.56
CA SER A 90 29.97 -28.19 -2.73
C SER A 90 29.45 -26.78 -2.43
N PRO A 91 30.14 -25.97 -1.61
CA PRO A 91 29.83 -24.57 -1.45
C PRO A 91 30.29 -23.82 -2.71
N SER A 92 29.40 -23.68 -3.69
CA SER A 92 29.67 -22.82 -4.83
C SER A 92 29.64 -21.35 -4.37
N GLY A 93 30.82 -20.77 -4.24
CA GLY A 93 31.05 -19.37 -4.58
C GLY A 93 31.52 -18.44 -3.46
N ARG A 94 32.76 -18.61 -2.98
CA ARG A 94 33.62 -17.51 -2.51
C ARG A 94 35.07 -17.81 -2.89
N LYS A 95 35.63 -16.99 -3.77
CA LYS A 95 37.04 -17.04 -4.20
C LYS A 95 37.88 -16.12 -3.29
N ASN A 96 39.07 -16.62 -2.93
CA ASN A 96 40.30 -15.98 -2.43
C ASN A 96 40.21 -15.32 -1.04
N ALA A 97 40.85 -15.88 0.00
CA ALA A 97 42.29 -16.03 0.28
C ALA A 97 42.93 -14.71 0.76
N ASP A 98 43.13 -14.61 2.07
CA ASP A 98 44.48 -14.43 2.62
C ASP A 98 44.55 -14.96 4.06
N ALA A 99 45.63 -15.67 4.32
CA ALA A 99 45.88 -16.47 5.52
C ALA A 99 46.80 -15.70 6.47
N VAL A 100 46.49 -15.72 7.78
CA VAL A 100 47.52 -15.57 8.82
C VAL A 100 47.23 -16.57 9.92
N ALA A 101 48.18 -17.47 10.12
CA ALA A 101 48.25 -18.50 11.14
C ALA A 101 48.76 -17.93 12.47
N VAL A 102 48.12 -18.28 13.60
CA VAL A 102 48.75 -18.32 14.94
C VAL A 102 47.99 -19.33 15.83
N GLN A 103 48.74 -20.25 16.44
CA GLN A 103 48.47 -20.98 17.70
C GLN A 103 49.84 -21.18 18.39
N PRO A 104 49.97 -21.56 19.69
CA PRO A 104 49.04 -21.52 20.83
C PRO A 104 49.66 -20.90 22.11
N SER A 105 48.91 -20.72 23.20
CA SER A 105 49.42 -20.82 24.58
C SER A 105 48.28 -21.13 25.56
N GLU A 106 48.58 -22.05 26.46
CA GLU A 106 47.73 -22.59 27.53
C GLU A 106 47.53 -21.56 28.65
N ASP A 107 46.36 -21.57 29.29
CA ASP A 107 46.22 -21.54 30.75
C ASP A 107 44.73 -21.65 31.16
N GLN A 108 44.46 -22.56 32.09
CA GLN A 108 43.23 -22.75 32.89
C GLN A 108 43.65 -22.66 34.37
N PRO A 109 42.76 -22.59 35.40
CA PRO A 109 41.31 -22.35 35.41
C PRO A 109 40.88 -21.30 36.48
N ALA A 110 39.67 -20.71 36.39
CA ALA A 110 39.04 -20.09 37.57
C ALA A 110 37.51 -20.02 37.51
N ALA A 111 36.90 -20.49 38.60
CA ALA A 111 35.49 -20.67 38.90
C ALA A 111 34.56 -19.47 38.64
N ALA A 112 33.41 -19.74 38.01
CA ALA A 112 32.28 -18.83 37.90
C ALA A 112 31.54 -18.71 39.25
N LYS A 113 31.45 -17.51 39.79
CA LYS A 113 30.62 -17.17 40.95
C LYS A 113 29.16 -17.02 40.50
N GLY A 114 28.28 -17.81 41.11
CA GLY A 114 26.84 -17.78 40.88
C GLY A 114 26.18 -16.48 41.35
N LEU A 115 25.27 -15.96 40.52
CA LEU A 115 24.33 -14.91 40.88
C LEU A 115 23.09 -15.56 41.52
N ASN A 116 23.04 -15.55 42.84
CA ASN A 116 21.85 -15.88 43.62
C ASN A 116 20.96 -14.64 43.70
N LEU A 117 19.80 -14.66 43.03
CA LEU A 117 18.80 -13.60 43.10
C LEU A 117 17.65 -14.03 44.01
N GLN A 118 17.74 -13.65 45.29
CA GLN A 118 16.67 -13.82 46.27
C GLN A 118 15.49 -12.91 45.92
N LEU A 119 14.41 -13.49 45.39
CA LEU A 119 13.12 -12.82 45.23
C LEU A 119 12.25 -13.11 46.46
N SER A 120 12.29 -12.17 47.42
CA SER A 120 11.45 -12.19 48.62
C SER A 120 10.02 -11.78 48.28
N GLY A 121 9.12 -12.77 48.20
CA GLY A 121 7.68 -12.58 48.14
C GLY A 121 6.99 -13.94 48.15
N ALA A 122 6.15 -14.22 49.15
CA ALA A 122 5.55 -15.52 49.42
C ALA A 122 5.06 -16.22 48.13
N ALA A 123 5.73 -17.31 47.78
CA ALA A 123 5.53 -18.03 46.54
C ALA A 123 4.17 -18.74 46.54
N LEU A 124 3.16 -18.12 45.92
CA LEU A 124 1.97 -18.85 45.47
C LEU A 124 2.45 -20.00 44.59
N SER A 125 1.96 -21.22 44.86
CA SER A 125 2.45 -22.40 44.16
C SER A 125 2.28 -22.21 42.65
N ARG A 126 3.21 -22.75 41.86
CA ARG A 126 3.20 -22.62 40.39
C ARG A 126 1.86 -22.99 39.78
N GLN A 127 1.16 -23.97 40.38
CA GLN A 127 -0.19 -24.38 39.98
C GLN A 127 -1.22 -23.27 40.18
N GLN A 128 -1.22 -22.59 41.33
CA GLN A 128 -2.11 -21.45 41.60
C GLN A 128 -1.85 -20.27 40.64
N LEU A 129 -0.60 -20.06 40.23
CA LEU A 129 -0.27 -19.04 39.23
C LEU A 129 -0.82 -19.40 37.84
N LEU A 130 -0.72 -20.68 37.45
CA LEU A 130 -1.25 -21.20 36.19
C LEU A 130 -2.78 -21.14 36.16
N ASP A 131 -3.44 -21.50 37.25
CA ASP A 131 -4.91 -21.43 37.37
C ASP A 131 -5.41 -19.99 37.28
N ARG A 132 -4.69 -19.05 37.91
CA ARG A 132 -5.00 -17.62 37.84
C ARG A 132 -4.79 -17.06 36.43
N LEU A 133 -3.75 -17.53 35.73
CA LEU A 133 -3.50 -17.18 34.33
C LEU A 133 -4.60 -17.74 33.42
N HIS A 134 -4.98 -19.01 33.58
CA HIS A 134 -6.04 -19.65 32.82
C HIS A 134 -7.37 -18.91 33.00
N LYS A 135 -7.78 -18.61 34.25
CA LYS A 135 -8.98 -17.80 34.51
C LYS A 135 -8.94 -16.44 33.84
N LYS A 136 -7.79 -15.74 33.90
CA LYS A 136 -7.64 -14.41 33.28
C LYS A 136 -7.66 -14.47 31.74
N VAL A 137 -7.14 -15.55 31.14
CA VAL A 137 -7.21 -15.78 29.69
C VAL A 137 -8.64 -16.12 29.25
N GLU A 138 -9.37 -16.91 30.02
CA GLU A 138 -10.78 -17.23 29.75
C GLU A 138 -11.68 -16.01 29.89
N GLU A 139 -11.49 -15.20 30.92
CA GLU A 139 -12.19 -13.93 31.10
C GLU A 139 -11.90 -12.97 29.93
N ALA A 140 -10.66 -12.89 29.46
CA ALA A 140 -10.31 -12.14 28.26
C ALA A 140 -10.94 -12.72 26.98
N ARG A 141 -11.09 -14.05 26.88
CA ARG A 141 -11.78 -14.71 25.76
C ARG A 141 -13.29 -14.44 25.80
N GLN A 142 -13.91 -14.41 26.97
CA GLN A 142 -15.31 -14.04 27.14
C GLN A 142 -15.54 -12.56 26.86
N ARG A 143 -14.67 -11.66 27.34
CA ARG A 143 -14.70 -10.22 27.01
C ARG A 143 -14.51 -9.93 25.51
N ARG A 144 -13.83 -10.82 24.78
CA ARG A 144 -13.68 -10.72 23.31
C ARG A 144 -14.81 -11.36 22.52
N LYS A 145 -15.58 -12.28 23.12
CA LYS A 145 -16.84 -12.77 22.53
C LYS A 145 -17.91 -11.71 22.77
N ALA A 146 -18.05 -10.79 21.81
CA ALA A 146 -19.23 -9.94 21.69
C ALA A 146 -20.50 -10.81 21.73
N PRO A 147 -21.63 -10.33 22.27
CA PRO A 147 -22.84 -11.14 22.44
C PRO A 147 -23.20 -11.79 21.10
N GLU A 148 -23.51 -13.08 21.13
CA GLU A 148 -23.62 -13.96 19.95
C GLU A 148 -24.47 -13.36 18.81
N ASN A 149 -25.53 -12.63 19.18
CA ASN A 149 -26.41 -11.89 18.29
C ASN A 149 -25.72 -10.82 17.41
N THR A 150 -24.63 -10.21 17.88
CA THR A 150 -23.86 -9.23 17.08
C THR A 150 -22.88 -9.92 16.12
N ALA A 151 -22.34 -11.07 16.52
CA ALA A 151 -21.49 -11.88 15.67
C ALA A 151 -22.28 -12.57 14.54
N ALA A 152 -23.50 -13.03 14.81
CA ALA A 152 -24.41 -13.59 13.82
C ALA A 152 -24.77 -12.55 12.73
N LYS A 153 -25.19 -11.35 13.13
CA LYS A 153 -25.50 -10.24 12.20
C LYS A 153 -24.30 -9.85 11.33
N ALA A 154 -23.08 -9.87 11.88
CA ALA A 154 -21.87 -9.60 11.12
C ALA A 154 -21.53 -10.71 10.10
N ARG A 155 -21.88 -11.97 10.38
CA ARG A 155 -21.72 -13.10 9.45
C ARG A 155 -22.73 -13.02 8.31
N GLU A 156 -23.99 -12.76 8.62
CA GLU A 156 -25.06 -12.58 7.62
C GLU A 156 -24.79 -11.41 6.69
N TRP A 157 -24.35 -10.26 7.23
CA TRP A 157 -23.98 -9.11 6.40
C TRP A 157 -22.83 -9.44 5.43
N ARG A 158 -21.81 -10.20 5.89
CA ARG A 158 -20.72 -10.65 5.01
C ARG A 158 -21.25 -11.60 3.93
N GLN A 159 -22.11 -12.54 4.27
CA GLN A 159 -22.66 -13.49 3.32
C GLN A 159 -23.51 -12.81 2.25
N ASN A 160 -24.36 -11.84 2.64
CA ASN A 160 -25.15 -11.04 1.70
C ASN A 160 -24.27 -10.15 0.81
N THR A 161 -23.22 -9.55 1.37
CA THR A 161 -22.26 -8.77 0.57
C THR A 161 -21.53 -9.64 -0.45
N LEU A 162 -21.12 -10.86 -0.08
CA LEU A 162 -20.49 -11.81 -1.00
C LEU A 162 -21.46 -12.26 -2.10
N ARG A 163 -22.72 -12.55 -1.76
CA ARG A 163 -23.76 -12.90 -2.73
C ARG A 163 -24.02 -11.77 -3.73
N GLY A 164 -24.10 -10.52 -3.28
CA GLY A 164 -24.24 -9.35 -4.15
C GLY A 164 -23.06 -9.17 -5.11
N ASN A 165 -21.83 -9.34 -4.62
CA ASN A 165 -20.63 -9.24 -5.45
C ASN A 165 -20.52 -10.38 -6.48
N VAL A 166 -20.93 -11.60 -6.12
CA VAL A 166 -20.97 -12.75 -7.05
C VAL A 166 -22.04 -12.54 -8.12
N ALA A 167 -23.23 -12.08 -7.75
CA ALA A 167 -24.30 -11.75 -8.69
C ALA A 167 -23.90 -10.63 -9.67
N ALA A 168 -23.28 -9.55 -9.19
CA ALA A 168 -22.78 -8.46 -10.03
C ALA A 168 -21.70 -8.95 -11.01
N LYS A 169 -20.80 -9.83 -10.56
CA LYS A 169 -19.78 -10.43 -11.43
C LYS A 169 -20.38 -11.36 -12.49
N GLN A 170 -21.43 -12.10 -12.14
CA GLN A 170 -22.15 -12.96 -13.08
C GLN A 170 -22.90 -12.13 -14.13
N GLN A 171 -23.55 -11.03 -13.73
CA GLN A 171 -24.18 -10.09 -14.66
C GLN A 171 -23.15 -9.45 -15.60
N GLN A 172 -21.97 -9.05 -15.10
CA GLN A 172 -20.91 -8.50 -15.93
C GLN A 172 -20.39 -9.53 -16.97
N GLN A 173 -20.30 -10.81 -16.59
CA GLN A 173 -19.96 -11.88 -17.53
C GLN A 173 -21.03 -12.10 -18.60
N GLN A 174 -22.32 -12.09 -18.22
CA GLN A 174 -23.42 -12.21 -19.18
C GLN A 174 -23.46 -11.03 -20.16
N GLN A 175 -23.22 -9.79 -19.69
CA GLN A 175 -23.11 -8.62 -20.57
C GLN A 175 -21.92 -8.73 -21.54
N GLN A 176 -20.76 -9.22 -21.09
CA GLN A 176 -19.63 -9.49 -21.97
C GLN A 176 -19.97 -10.56 -23.02
N GLN A 177 -20.65 -11.64 -22.64
CA GLN A 177 -21.09 -12.66 -23.59
C GLN A 177 -22.09 -12.11 -24.61
N GLN A 178 -23.05 -11.29 -24.19
CA GLN A 178 -23.99 -10.63 -25.11
C GLN A 178 -23.29 -9.68 -26.09
N GLN A 179 -22.29 -8.91 -25.63
CA GLN A 179 -21.48 -8.06 -26.51
C GLN A 179 -20.66 -8.88 -27.51
N MET A 180 -20.12 -10.02 -27.09
CA MET A 180 -19.37 -10.93 -27.97
C MET A 180 -20.29 -11.58 -29.01
N LEU A 181 -21.50 -12.02 -28.62
CA LEU A 181 -22.50 -12.59 -29.53
C LEU A 181 -23.05 -11.55 -30.51
N ALA A 182 -23.30 -10.32 -30.05
CA ALA A 182 -23.68 -9.21 -30.92
C ALA A 182 -22.55 -8.82 -31.90
N GLY A 183 -21.29 -8.84 -31.44
CA GLY A 183 -20.12 -8.63 -32.30
C GLY A 183 -19.93 -9.74 -33.35
N ALA A 184 -20.23 -10.99 -33.01
CA ALA A 184 -20.19 -12.11 -33.94
C ALA A 184 -21.31 -12.03 -35.00
N LYS A 185 -22.52 -11.61 -34.62
CA LYS A 185 -23.62 -11.39 -35.58
C LYS A 185 -23.30 -10.30 -36.61
N ARG A 186 -22.60 -9.23 -36.20
CA ARG A 186 -22.17 -8.15 -37.12
C ARG A 186 -21.02 -8.55 -38.04
N LYS A 187 -20.25 -9.59 -37.71
CA LYS A 187 -19.21 -10.14 -38.60
C LYS A 187 -19.75 -11.09 -39.65
N ASN A 188 -20.82 -11.83 -39.34
CA ASN A 188 -21.45 -12.74 -40.30
C ASN A 188 -22.36 -12.02 -41.31
N SER A 189 -22.86 -10.82 -40.99
CA SER A 189 -23.68 -10.02 -41.93
C SER A 189 -22.87 -9.07 -42.84
N ALA A 190 -21.54 -9.16 -42.83
CA ALA A 190 -20.65 -8.29 -43.62
C ALA A 190 -19.82 -9.07 -44.67
N ALA A 191 -20.15 -10.34 -44.90
CA ALA A 191 -19.43 -11.25 -45.80
C ALA A 191 -20.23 -11.63 -47.08
N GLU A 192 -21.37 -10.98 -47.35
CA GLU A 192 -22.04 -11.05 -48.65
C GLU A 192 -22.13 -9.64 -49.25
N GLU A 193 -21.45 -9.46 -50.39
CA GLU A 193 -21.67 -8.57 -51.54
C GLU A 193 -20.36 -7.95 -52.09
N PRO A 194 -20.08 -8.06 -53.42
CA PRO A 194 -18.80 -7.68 -54.03
C PRO A 194 -18.77 -6.24 -54.58
N ALA A 195 -17.54 -5.82 -54.88
CA ALA A 195 -17.12 -4.47 -55.25
C ALA A 195 -17.52 -4.00 -56.66
N THR A 196 -17.95 -2.73 -56.74
CA THR A 196 -17.85 -1.80 -57.88
C THR A 196 -17.73 -0.39 -57.27
N GLY A 197 -16.71 0.45 -57.46
CA GLY A 197 -16.30 1.12 -58.69
C GLY A 197 -16.51 2.64 -58.55
N SER A 198 -15.50 3.44 -58.96
CA SER A 198 -15.47 4.90 -59.28
C SER A 198 -15.44 5.99 -58.17
N ASP A 199 -14.25 6.60 -58.07
CA ASP A 199 -13.86 8.04 -58.13
C ASP A 199 -14.83 9.22 -57.82
N THR A 200 -14.44 10.01 -56.78
CA THR A 200 -13.97 11.44 -56.78
C THR A 200 -14.91 12.59 -57.28
N PRO A 201 -14.76 13.89 -56.91
CA PRO A 201 -14.52 14.63 -55.63
C PRO A 201 -15.56 15.78 -55.37
N GLY A 202 -15.44 16.50 -54.24
CA GLY A 202 -15.70 17.96 -54.21
C GLY A 202 -16.68 18.54 -53.18
N GLY A 203 -16.14 19.36 -52.26
CA GLY A 203 -16.63 20.73 -52.02
C GLY A 203 -17.80 21.00 -51.04
N GLY A 204 -17.47 21.51 -49.85
CA GLY A 204 -17.96 22.84 -49.45
C GLY A 204 -18.92 23.02 -48.25
N LYS A 205 -18.39 23.75 -47.23
CA LYS A 205 -19.04 24.80 -46.39
C LYS A 205 -19.93 24.34 -45.21
N HIS A 206 -19.48 24.49 -43.95
CA HIS A 206 -19.46 25.67 -43.04
C HIS A 206 -20.68 25.75 -42.09
N ALA A 207 -20.43 25.64 -40.78
CA ALA A 207 -21.10 26.46 -39.76
C ALA A 207 -20.20 26.58 -38.50
N LYS A 208 -20.08 27.81 -38.02
CA LYS A 208 -19.17 28.34 -36.99
C LYS A 208 -20.00 28.93 -35.85
N LEU A 209 -19.59 28.76 -34.60
CA LEU A 209 -19.84 29.62 -33.43
C LEU A 209 -18.72 29.28 -32.42
N GLN A 210 -17.60 29.99 -32.29
CA GLN A 210 -17.32 31.35 -31.80
C GLN A 210 -17.70 31.59 -30.32
N GLY A 211 -16.68 31.80 -29.49
CA GLY A 211 -16.75 32.31 -28.11
C GLY A 211 -15.33 32.56 -27.59
N GLN A 212 -14.91 33.83 -27.58
CA GLN A 212 -13.55 34.32 -27.29
C GLN A 212 -13.24 34.40 -25.78
N GLY A 213 -11.95 34.31 -25.44
CA GLY A 213 -11.39 34.67 -24.12
C GLY A 213 -11.24 36.19 -23.93
N PRO A 214 -10.62 36.65 -22.83
CA PRO A 214 -9.16 36.87 -22.84
C PRO A 214 -8.48 36.46 -21.50
N GLN A 215 -7.32 35.80 -21.45
CA GLN A 215 -5.95 36.30 -21.64
C GLN A 215 -5.59 37.52 -20.80
N LEU A 216 -4.82 37.32 -19.72
CA LEU A 216 -3.68 38.18 -19.41
C LEU A 216 -2.64 37.46 -18.54
N ALA A 217 -1.42 37.53 -19.03
CA ALA A 217 -0.24 36.81 -18.61
C ALA A 217 0.63 37.67 -17.68
N LYS A 218 1.38 37.06 -16.76
CA LYS A 218 2.85 36.94 -16.83
C LYS A 218 3.45 36.37 -15.56
N LYS A 219 4.42 35.51 -15.83
CA LYS A 219 5.42 34.84 -15.00
C LYS A 219 6.26 35.80 -14.15
N VAL A 220 6.40 35.52 -12.85
CA VAL A 220 7.63 35.77 -12.07
C VAL A 220 7.87 34.62 -11.09
N ARG A 221 9.13 34.22 -11.00
CA ARG A 221 9.76 33.21 -10.15
C ARG A 221 10.15 33.85 -8.81
N ARG A 222 9.79 33.22 -7.68
CA ARG A 222 10.43 33.39 -6.35
C ARG A 222 10.01 32.20 -5.48
N GLU A 223 10.89 31.22 -5.30
CA GLU A 223 11.69 31.00 -4.09
C GLU A 223 10.86 30.50 -2.91
N ASP A 224 11.12 29.24 -2.54
CA ASP A 224 10.69 28.56 -1.32
C ASP A 224 11.02 29.43 -0.11
N HIS A 225 10.00 30.07 0.48
CA HIS A 225 10.06 30.56 1.86
C HIS A 225 8.76 30.16 2.57
N GLY A 226 8.95 29.65 3.79
CA GLY A 226 7.96 28.96 4.60
C GLY A 226 6.65 29.72 4.79
N GLY A 227 5.57 28.93 4.80
CA GLY A 227 4.25 29.41 5.17
C GLY A 227 4.23 29.88 6.61
N ALA A 228 4.18 31.20 6.79
CA ALA A 228 3.64 31.83 7.99
C ALA A 228 2.12 31.82 7.85
N SER A 229 1.48 30.84 8.51
CA SER A 229 0.04 30.87 8.78
C SER A 229 -0.17 31.54 10.13
N SER A 230 -1.02 32.54 10.12
CA SER A 230 -1.55 33.31 11.24
C SER A 230 -2.02 32.44 12.42
N GLY A 231 -1.57 32.81 13.62
CA GLY A 231 -2.43 32.95 14.80
C GLY A 231 -2.92 31.68 15.50
N GLU A 232 -2.03 30.76 15.86
CA GLU A 232 -2.19 29.91 17.05
C GLU A 232 -0.81 29.74 17.68
N GLU A 233 -0.70 29.79 19.01
CA GLU A 233 0.56 29.59 19.75
C GLU A 233 1.11 28.18 19.50
N GLN A 234 1.85 28.04 18.40
CA GLN A 234 2.64 26.86 18.10
C GLN A 234 3.92 26.97 18.94
N LEU A 235 3.98 26.21 20.04
CA LEU A 235 5.23 25.93 20.74
C LEU A 235 6.24 25.39 19.71
N ASP A 236 7.27 26.19 19.46
CA ASP A 236 8.30 25.99 18.45
C ASP A 236 9.28 24.89 18.91
N PHE A 237 8.83 23.63 18.89
CA PHE A 237 9.68 22.47 19.20
C PHE A 237 10.70 22.26 18.08
N LYS A 238 11.78 23.04 18.11
CA LYS A 238 13.00 22.76 17.35
C LYS A 238 13.72 21.61 18.05
N PHE A 239 13.64 20.42 17.47
CA PHE A 239 14.49 19.31 17.90
C PHE A 239 15.95 19.71 17.69
N ALA A 240 16.71 19.79 18.79
CA ALA A 240 18.15 19.99 18.73
C ALA A 240 18.76 18.93 17.82
N ARG A 241 19.54 19.37 16.83
CA ARG A 241 20.32 18.45 15.99
C ARG A 241 21.45 17.91 16.86
N ILE A 242 21.27 16.68 17.34
CA ILE A 242 22.26 15.97 18.13
C ILE A 242 23.46 15.71 17.21
N GLU A 243 24.55 16.44 17.41
CA GLU A 243 25.86 16.08 16.90
C GLU A 243 26.45 15.05 17.87
N VAL A 244 26.39 13.78 17.47
CA VAL A 244 27.06 12.70 18.21
C VAL A 244 28.53 12.74 17.80
N GLU A 245 29.38 13.13 18.76
CA GLU A 245 30.83 13.32 18.61
C GLU A 245 31.56 12.04 18.19
N ASP A 246 31.01 10.85 18.48
CA ASP A 246 31.51 9.54 18.02
C ASP A 246 30.45 8.74 17.25
N GLY A 247 29.74 9.42 16.36
CA GLY A 247 28.70 8.84 15.50
C GLY A 247 28.97 9.11 14.04
N GLY A 248 30.15 8.69 13.56
CA GLY A 248 30.54 8.76 12.16
C GLY A 248 29.38 8.39 11.25
N ARG A 249 28.90 9.36 10.47
CA ARG A 249 27.91 9.14 9.43
C ARG A 249 28.49 8.09 8.48
N TYR A 250 28.00 6.86 8.56
CA TYR A 250 28.21 5.84 7.54
C TYR A 250 27.50 6.27 6.26
N GLY A 251 28.14 7.19 5.54
CA GLY A 251 27.60 7.91 4.42
C GLY A 251 28.68 8.84 3.92
N LYS A 252 29.70 8.24 3.30
CA LYS A 252 30.69 8.81 2.38
C LYS A 252 30.54 10.33 2.25
N HIS A 253 31.51 11.05 2.83
CA HIS A 253 31.81 12.49 2.74
C HIS A 253 30.86 13.36 1.90
N ALA A 254 30.61 14.58 2.39
CA ALA A 254 30.02 15.70 1.66
C ALA A 254 30.84 16.16 0.43
N GLY A 255 31.29 15.21 -0.42
CA GLY A 255 31.75 15.45 -1.76
C GLY A 255 30.56 15.84 -2.64
N ALA A 256 30.78 16.84 -3.48
CA ALA A 256 29.81 17.47 -4.36
C ALA A 256 28.72 16.49 -4.85
N ARG A 257 27.45 16.83 -4.57
CA ARG A 257 26.31 16.07 -5.11
C ARG A 257 26.49 16.00 -6.62
N LYS A 258 26.37 14.79 -7.17
CA LYS A 258 26.45 14.59 -8.63
C LYS A 258 25.54 15.60 -9.33
N PRO A 259 26.00 16.26 -10.40
CA PRO A 259 25.20 17.26 -11.10
C PRO A 259 23.86 16.66 -11.54
N SER A 260 22.81 17.49 -11.51
CA SER A 260 21.49 17.03 -11.94
C SER A 260 21.53 16.56 -13.40
N LYS A 261 20.65 15.63 -13.77
CA LYS A 261 20.59 15.12 -15.16
C LYS A 261 20.31 16.22 -16.19
N HIS A 262 19.68 17.32 -15.78
CA HIS A 262 19.49 18.51 -16.63
C HIS A 262 20.81 19.25 -16.88
N VAL A 263 21.64 19.38 -15.85
CA VAL A 263 22.97 19.99 -15.96
C VAL A 263 23.88 19.10 -16.82
N LEU A 264 23.85 17.78 -16.60
CA LEU A 264 24.58 16.82 -17.42
C LEU A 264 24.16 16.89 -18.90
N LEU A 265 22.85 16.98 -19.18
CA LEU A 265 22.35 17.15 -20.54
C LEU A 265 22.93 18.40 -21.20
N LYS A 266 22.91 19.54 -20.49
CA LYS A 266 23.44 20.81 -20.99
C LYS A 266 24.96 20.74 -21.22
N GLN A 267 25.70 20.10 -20.31
CA GLN A 267 27.14 19.89 -20.44
C GLN A 267 27.47 19.02 -21.65
N VAL A 268 26.72 17.94 -21.86
CA VAL A 268 26.86 17.06 -23.02
C VAL A 268 26.54 17.79 -24.33
N GLU A 269 25.46 18.58 -24.36
CA GLU A 269 25.09 19.38 -25.54
C GLU A 269 26.15 20.45 -25.84
N ALA A 270 26.69 21.12 -24.83
CA ALA A 270 27.77 22.09 -24.97
C ALA A 270 29.06 21.44 -25.49
N LYS A 271 29.49 20.33 -24.88
CA LYS A 271 30.66 19.55 -25.37
C LYS A 271 30.46 19.10 -26.81
N LYS A 272 29.27 18.62 -27.17
CA LYS A 272 28.96 18.21 -28.55
C LYS A 272 29.06 19.38 -29.52
N ALA A 273 28.53 20.55 -29.16
CA ALA A 273 28.63 21.75 -29.97
C ALA A 273 30.07 22.26 -30.10
N GLU A 274 30.87 22.19 -29.03
CA GLU A 274 32.31 22.53 -29.07
C GLU A 274 33.08 21.58 -29.99
N MET A 275 32.78 20.28 -29.95
CA MET A 275 33.40 19.32 -30.86
C MET A 275 32.99 19.59 -32.31
N GLU A 276 31.70 19.82 -32.57
CA GLU A 276 31.16 20.13 -33.91
C GLU A 276 31.71 21.44 -34.48
N ALA A 277 31.93 22.47 -33.65
CA ALA A 277 32.51 23.73 -34.11
C ALA A 277 33.99 23.60 -34.54
N LEU A 278 34.68 22.60 -34.01
CA LEU A 278 36.08 22.30 -34.33
C LEU A 278 36.22 21.17 -35.36
N GLU A 279 35.11 20.58 -35.82
CA GLU A 279 35.11 19.54 -36.85
C GLU A 279 35.72 20.08 -38.15
N GLY A 280 36.71 19.37 -38.67
CA GLY A 280 37.42 19.72 -39.91
C GLY A 280 38.82 20.29 -39.72
N THR A 281 39.18 20.74 -38.52
CA THR A 281 40.57 21.10 -38.18
C THR A 281 41.32 19.92 -37.57
N GLU A 282 42.63 19.84 -37.80
CA GLU A 282 43.49 18.83 -37.15
C GLU A 282 43.45 18.96 -35.61
N GLU A 283 43.31 20.20 -35.12
CA GLU A 283 43.12 20.48 -33.69
C GLU A 283 41.80 19.92 -33.13
N GLY A 284 40.71 19.95 -33.91
CA GLY A 284 39.44 19.34 -33.54
C GLY A 284 39.55 17.82 -33.42
N LYS A 285 40.24 17.17 -34.36
CA LYS A 285 40.53 15.72 -34.28
C LYS A 285 41.35 15.39 -33.04
N ALA A 286 42.40 16.16 -32.74
CA ALA A 286 43.20 15.96 -31.53
C ALA A 286 42.35 16.13 -30.25
N LYS A 287 41.48 17.15 -30.17
CA LYS A 287 40.58 17.37 -29.03
C LYS A 287 39.54 16.25 -28.86
N THR A 288 38.94 15.74 -29.95
CA THR A 288 38.02 14.59 -29.88
C THR A 288 38.72 13.35 -29.33
N GLN A 289 39.95 13.08 -29.78
CA GLN A 289 40.75 11.96 -29.28
C GLN A 289 41.13 12.14 -27.81
N GLN A 290 41.52 13.34 -27.40
CA GLN A 290 41.82 13.65 -26.00
C GLN A 290 40.60 13.46 -25.09
N GLU A 291 39.44 14.00 -25.46
CA GLU A 291 38.20 13.81 -24.67
C GLU A 291 37.77 12.34 -24.66
N ALA A 292 37.89 11.62 -25.80
CA ALA A 292 37.60 10.20 -25.86
C ALA A 292 38.51 9.39 -24.93
N TRP A 293 39.81 9.71 -24.91
CA TRP A 293 40.79 9.07 -24.03
C TRP A 293 40.54 9.38 -22.56
N LYS A 294 40.30 10.64 -22.19
CA LYS A 294 39.91 11.04 -20.83
C LYS A 294 38.66 10.29 -20.37
N THR A 295 37.66 10.19 -21.25
CA THR A 295 36.41 9.48 -20.95
C THR A 295 36.65 7.98 -20.78
N ALA A 296 37.50 7.37 -21.60
CA ALA A 296 37.89 5.97 -21.47
C ALA A 296 38.66 5.72 -20.15
N MET A 297 39.60 6.60 -19.80
CA MET A 297 40.33 6.52 -18.53
C MET A 297 39.40 6.68 -17.33
N ALA A 298 38.45 7.62 -17.35
CA ALA A 298 37.47 7.78 -16.28
C ALA A 298 36.59 6.52 -16.11
N ARG A 299 36.16 5.90 -17.21
CA ARG A 299 35.42 4.62 -17.16
C ARG A 299 36.28 3.48 -16.63
N ALA A 300 37.54 3.40 -17.04
CA ALA A 300 38.49 2.39 -16.56
C ALA A 300 38.80 2.55 -15.06
N ALA A 301 38.87 3.80 -14.58
CA ALA A 301 38.99 4.13 -13.15
C ALA A 301 37.72 3.78 -12.34
N GLY A 302 36.63 3.33 -12.99
CA GLY A 302 35.37 2.96 -12.35
C GLY A 302 34.39 4.12 -12.17
N GLU A 303 34.65 5.29 -12.74
CA GLU A 303 33.71 6.40 -12.72
C GLU A 303 32.52 6.13 -13.65
N LYS A 304 31.31 6.39 -13.13
CA LYS A 304 30.09 6.27 -13.92
C LYS A 304 29.94 7.52 -14.78
N VAL A 305 30.41 7.44 -16.01
CA VAL A 305 30.28 8.49 -17.02
C VAL A 305 28.86 8.50 -17.63
N LEU A 306 28.16 9.64 -17.60
CA LEU A 306 26.79 9.81 -18.12
C LEU A 306 26.74 10.86 -19.24
N ASP A 307 27.32 10.54 -20.39
CA ASP A 307 27.52 11.52 -21.46
C ASP A 307 26.54 11.37 -22.64
N ASP A 308 25.66 10.37 -22.64
CA ASP A 308 24.76 10.12 -23.77
C ASP A 308 23.51 11.04 -23.73
N PRO A 309 23.33 11.96 -24.71
CA PRO A 309 22.22 12.91 -24.67
C PRO A 309 20.86 12.22 -24.82
N LYS A 310 20.78 11.16 -25.66
CA LYS A 310 19.54 10.38 -25.85
C LYS A 310 19.11 9.67 -24.56
N LEU A 311 20.05 9.08 -23.83
CA LEU A 311 19.75 8.37 -22.57
C LEU A 311 19.36 9.35 -21.46
N LEU A 312 20.03 10.50 -21.37
CA LEU A 312 19.68 11.56 -20.42
C LEU A 312 18.26 12.08 -20.65
N ARG A 313 17.88 12.38 -21.90
CA ARG A 313 16.49 12.77 -22.26
C ARG A 313 15.48 11.68 -21.90
N ARG A 314 15.78 10.42 -22.20
CA ARG A 314 14.89 9.28 -21.84
C ARG A 314 14.79 9.10 -20.32
N SER A 315 15.86 9.34 -19.57
CA SER A 315 15.81 9.31 -18.11
C SER A 315 14.95 10.45 -17.55
N LEU A 316 15.10 11.67 -18.06
CA LEU A 316 14.29 12.81 -17.66
C LEU A 316 12.81 12.55 -17.92
N LYS A 317 12.46 12.02 -19.09
CA LYS A 317 11.07 11.65 -19.43
C LYS A 317 10.50 10.55 -18.52
N ARG A 318 11.31 9.56 -18.12
CA ARG A 318 10.87 8.54 -17.15
C ARG A 318 10.65 9.14 -15.77
N GLU A 319 11.52 10.04 -15.36
CA GLU A 319 11.43 10.72 -14.07
C GLU A 319 10.22 11.64 -14.00
N SER A 320 9.94 12.42 -15.05
CA SER A 320 8.74 13.27 -15.12
C SER A 320 7.46 12.43 -15.09
N LYS A 321 7.39 11.32 -15.85
CA LYS A 321 6.25 10.38 -15.80
C LYS A 321 6.04 9.81 -14.40
N ARG A 322 7.12 9.39 -13.73
CA ARG A 322 7.05 8.87 -12.36
C ARG A 322 6.55 9.94 -11.38
N ARG A 323 7.05 11.18 -11.48
CA ARG A 323 6.58 12.31 -10.67
C ARG A 323 5.10 12.60 -10.92
N ALA A 324 4.65 12.57 -12.18
CA ALA A 324 3.24 12.74 -12.53
C ALA A 324 2.35 11.62 -11.96
N GLN A 325 2.80 10.36 -12.03
CA GLN A 325 2.08 9.23 -11.42
C GLN A 325 1.98 9.38 -9.89
N HIS A 326 3.08 9.75 -9.23
CA HIS A 326 3.05 9.98 -7.79
C HIS A 326 2.17 11.17 -7.40
N SER A 327 2.19 12.26 -8.18
CA SER A 327 1.34 13.42 -7.95
C SER A 327 -0.14 13.04 -8.08
N LYS A 328 -0.53 12.31 -9.14
CA LYS A 328 -1.90 11.80 -9.31
C LYS A 328 -2.32 10.88 -8.16
N ALA A 329 -1.47 9.91 -7.80
CA ALA A 329 -1.75 9.01 -6.69
C ALA A 329 -1.87 9.75 -5.35
N TRP A 330 -1.14 10.84 -5.15
CA TRP A 330 -1.28 11.70 -3.98
C TRP A 330 -2.61 12.46 -3.99
N GLN A 331 -2.98 13.05 -5.13
CA GLN A 331 -4.27 13.73 -5.31
C GLN A 331 -5.44 12.78 -5.06
N GLU A 332 -5.39 11.55 -5.57
CA GLU A 332 -6.40 10.51 -5.31
C GLU A 332 -6.49 10.16 -3.81
N ARG A 333 -5.36 10.09 -3.11
CA ARG A 333 -5.36 9.86 -1.65
C ARG A 333 -6.00 11.01 -0.88
N VAL A 334 -5.70 12.25 -1.27
CA VAL A 334 -6.29 13.44 -0.64
C VAL A 334 -7.80 13.50 -0.93
N ALA A 335 -8.21 13.25 -2.17
CA ALA A 335 -9.62 13.23 -2.56
C ALA A 335 -10.39 12.14 -1.79
N THR A 336 -9.87 10.91 -1.73
CA THR A 336 -10.50 9.82 -0.96
C THR A 336 -10.58 10.13 0.54
N GLN A 337 -9.57 10.81 1.09
CA GLN A 337 -9.62 11.29 2.47
C GLN A 337 -10.74 12.32 2.66
N GLN A 338 -10.82 13.31 1.78
CA GLN A 338 -11.87 14.35 1.80
C GLN A 338 -13.26 13.75 1.63
N ASP A 339 -13.46 12.83 0.68
CA ASP A 339 -14.72 12.13 0.47
C ASP A 339 -15.13 11.34 1.72
N SER A 340 -14.17 10.67 2.37
CA SER A 340 -14.44 9.94 3.62
C SER A 340 -14.84 10.87 4.77
N GLN A 341 -14.25 12.07 4.84
CA GLN A 341 -14.60 13.09 5.83
C GLN A 341 -15.98 13.68 5.53
N ALA A 342 -16.24 14.05 4.28
CA ALA A 342 -17.51 14.57 3.81
C ALA A 342 -18.64 13.56 4.01
N ALA A 343 -18.44 12.28 3.71
CA ALA A 343 -19.42 11.23 3.94
C ALA A 343 -19.75 11.05 5.44
N ARG A 344 -18.75 11.13 6.32
CA ARG A 344 -18.97 11.09 7.78
C ARG A 344 -19.74 12.31 8.26
N GLN A 345 -19.41 13.50 7.76
CA GLN A 345 -20.11 14.73 8.08
C GLN A 345 -21.55 14.71 7.55
N ALA A 346 -21.78 14.25 6.32
CA ALA A 346 -23.11 14.09 5.73
C ALA A 346 -23.98 13.13 6.55
N LYS A 347 -23.45 11.97 6.93
CA LYS A 347 -24.15 11.01 7.81
C LYS A 347 -24.48 11.62 9.17
N ARG A 348 -23.58 12.44 9.74
CA ARG A 348 -23.86 13.16 10.99
C ARG A 348 -24.99 14.17 10.79
N ASN A 349 -24.97 14.93 9.71
CA ASN A 349 -25.99 15.93 9.40
C ASN A 349 -27.36 15.29 9.16
N GLU A 350 -27.40 14.16 8.45
CA GLU A 350 -28.61 13.36 8.25
C GLU A 350 -29.17 12.85 9.59
N ASN A 351 -28.33 12.26 10.44
CA ASN A 351 -28.76 11.82 11.77
C ASN A 351 -29.27 12.96 12.65
N LEU A 352 -28.63 14.14 12.58
CA LEU A 352 -29.10 15.34 13.30
C LEU A 352 -30.42 15.85 12.73
N ALA A 353 -30.59 15.83 11.40
CA ALA A 353 -31.84 16.18 10.74
C ALA A 353 -32.97 15.21 11.12
N ALA A 354 -32.72 13.91 11.10
CA ALA A 354 -33.68 12.89 11.56
C ALA A 354 -34.06 13.09 13.03
N ARG A 355 -33.09 13.41 13.90
CA ARG A 355 -33.37 13.78 15.32
C ARG A 355 -34.20 15.06 15.44
N ARG A 356 -34.01 16.04 14.55
CA ARG A 356 -34.86 17.24 14.51
C ARG A 356 -36.27 16.90 14.05
N GLN A 357 -36.42 16.10 12.99
CA GLN A 357 -37.73 15.69 12.46
C GLN A 357 -38.52 14.88 13.48
N THR A 358 -37.93 13.85 14.07
CA THR A 358 -38.58 13.06 15.13
C THR A 358 -39.05 13.92 16.32
N LYS A 359 -38.31 14.95 16.71
CA LYS A 359 -38.76 15.93 17.72
C LYS A 359 -39.98 16.73 17.24
N MET A 360 -40.01 17.15 15.98
CA MET A 360 -41.16 17.86 15.40
C MET A 360 -42.38 16.95 15.24
N ASP A 361 -42.19 15.71 14.82
CA ASP A 361 -43.24 14.72 14.66
C ASP A 361 -43.83 14.32 16.02
N ASN A 362 -43.01 14.13 17.05
CA ASN A 362 -43.49 13.93 18.42
C ASN A 362 -44.30 15.12 18.94
N LYS A 363 -43.93 16.36 18.57
CA LYS A 363 -44.72 17.56 18.91
C LYS A 363 -46.04 17.61 18.12
N LYS A 364 -46.06 17.20 16.86
CA LYS A 364 -47.28 17.08 16.04
C LYS A 364 -48.20 15.99 16.60
N ALA A 365 -47.69 14.78 16.83
CA ALA A 365 -48.43 13.67 17.43
C ALA A 365 -49.00 14.00 18.81
N LYS A 366 -48.28 14.75 19.66
CA LYS A 366 -48.83 15.25 20.94
C LYS A 366 -49.97 16.24 20.74
N ARG A 367 -49.89 17.14 19.74
CA ARG A 367 -50.96 18.09 19.41
C ARG A 367 -52.17 17.35 18.85
N GLU A 368 -51.97 16.43 17.91
CA GLU A 368 -53.02 15.59 17.34
C GLU A 368 -53.67 14.71 18.41
N LYS A 369 -52.90 14.04 19.28
CA LYS A 369 -53.46 13.26 20.40
C LYS A 369 -54.26 14.13 21.38
N LYS A 370 -53.91 15.40 21.58
CA LYS A 370 -54.72 16.34 22.38
C LYS A 370 -56.00 16.73 21.64
N LEU A 371 -55.92 16.94 20.32
CA LEU A 371 -57.05 17.29 19.47
C LEU A 371 -58.03 16.11 19.27
N LEU A 372 -57.52 14.88 19.21
CA LEU A 372 -58.26 13.64 19.05
C LEU A 372 -58.61 12.98 20.39
N ARG A 373 -58.22 13.55 21.52
CA ARG A 373 -58.61 13.05 22.84
C ARG A 373 -60.11 13.29 22.98
N PRO A 374 -60.94 12.25 23.09
CA PRO A 374 -62.36 12.47 23.36
C PRO A 374 -62.45 13.23 24.68
N GLY A 375 -63.04 14.42 24.65
CA GLY A 375 -63.38 15.16 25.87
C GLY A 375 -64.39 14.38 26.69
N PHE A 376 -64.66 14.87 27.90
CA PHE A 376 -65.65 14.33 28.84
C PHE A 376 -67.08 14.19 28.24
N GLU A 377 -67.36 14.83 27.10
CA GLU A 377 -68.66 14.78 26.41
C GLU A 377 -68.66 13.92 25.12
N GLY A 378 -67.56 13.24 24.79
CA GLY A 378 -67.47 12.49 23.54
C GLY A 378 -67.43 13.39 22.29
N ARG A 379 -67.03 12.84 21.16
CA ARG A 379 -66.87 13.57 19.90
C ARG A 379 -68.27 13.84 19.31
N LYS A 380 -68.81 15.06 19.46
CA LYS A 380 -70.01 15.49 18.70
C LYS A 380 -69.67 15.51 17.21
N GLU A 381 -70.00 14.44 16.49
CA GLU A 381 -70.24 14.52 15.05
C GLU A 381 -71.44 15.46 14.85
N GLY A 382 -71.21 16.64 14.26
CA GLY A 382 -72.31 17.39 13.64
C GLY A 382 -72.53 18.87 13.98
N PHE A 383 -71.69 19.56 14.75
CA PHE A 383 -72.00 20.98 15.09
C PHE A 383 -71.41 22.05 14.14
N ILE A 384 -70.83 21.73 12.99
CA ILE A 384 -70.30 22.78 12.10
C ILE A 384 -70.62 22.52 10.63
N THR A 385 -71.90 22.39 10.29
CA THR A 385 -72.41 22.78 8.97
C THR A 385 -73.91 23.08 9.04
N THR A 386 -74.31 24.33 9.31
CA THR A 386 -75.50 24.99 8.73
C THR A 386 -75.56 26.48 9.11
N GLY A 387 -75.51 27.38 8.12
CA GLY A 387 -76.30 28.62 8.05
C GLY A 387 -75.84 29.85 8.85
N GLY A 388 -75.43 30.91 8.14
CA GLY A 388 -75.19 32.23 8.75
C GLY A 388 -74.77 33.31 7.75
N SER A 389 -75.62 33.60 6.77
CA SER A 389 -75.53 34.78 5.89
C SER A 389 -75.63 36.11 6.66
N GLY A 390 -74.76 37.07 6.36
CA GLY A 390 -74.87 38.48 6.77
C GLY A 390 -73.53 39.20 6.55
N ARG A 391 -73.24 39.77 5.38
CA ARG A 391 -73.59 41.15 4.94
C ARG A 391 -72.98 42.23 5.84
N GLY A 392 -71.99 42.96 5.31
CA GLY A 392 -71.78 44.38 5.65
C GLY A 392 -70.35 44.87 5.90
N GLY A 393 -69.88 45.79 5.04
CA GLY A 393 -68.83 46.80 5.30
C GLY A 393 -67.41 46.33 4.98
N GLY A 394 -66.66 46.87 4.02
CA GLY A 394 -66.64 48.22 3.45
C GLY A 394 -65.39 48.96 3.95
N GLY A 395 -64.44 49.26 3.05
CA GLY A 395 -63.48 50.37 3.27
C GLY A 395 -62.00 50.10 2.97
N GLY A 396 -61.50 50.72 1.89
CA GLY A 396 -60.12 51.21 1.72
C GLY A 396 -59.11 50.18 1.20
N GLY A 397 -58.44 50.33 0.05
CA GLY A 397 -58.08 51.53 -0.70
C GLY A 397 -56.56 51.65 -0.79
N GLY A 398 -56.01 51.57 -2.01
CA GLY A 398 -54.60 51.82 -2.34
C GLY A 398 -53.83 50.55 -2.69
N GLY A 399 -53.35 50.29 -3.90
CA GLY A 399 -53.05 51.18 -5.02
C GLY A 399 -51.55 51.12 -5.33
N SER A 400 -51.21 50.94 -6.62
CA SER A 400 -49.88 50.96 -7.24
C SER A 400 -49.08 49.65 -7.08
N GLY A 401 -48.68 48.92 -8.12
CA GLY A 401 -48.27 49.27 -9.49
C GLY A 401 -47.01 48.41 -9.72
N GLY A 402 -46.96 47.44 -10.63
CA GLY A 402 -47.01 47.65 -12.07
C GLY A 402 -45.64 48.16 -12.55
N GLY A 403 -44.78 47.27 -13.07
CA GLY A 403 -43.50 47.67 -13.62
C GLY A 403 -42.64 46.51 -14.12
N GLY A 404 -42.95 46.01 -15.32
CA GLY A 404 -42.00 45.23 -16.10
C GLY A 404 -41.08 46.15 -16.91
N ALA A 405 -39.84 45.69 -17.14
CA ALA A 405 -38.96 46.06 -18.25
C ALA A 405 -37.78 45.06 -18.17
N LYS A 406 -37.68 44.16 -19.15
CA LYS A 406 -36.84 44.20 -20.36
C LYS A 406 -35.55 43.41 -20.18
#